data_AF-A0A436CQG0-F1
#
_entry.id   AF-A0A436CQG0-F1
#
_cell.length_a   1.000
_cell.length_b   1.000
_cell.length_c   1.000
_cell.angle_alpha   90.00
_cell.angle_beta   90.00
_cell.angle_gamma   90.00
#
_symmetry.space_group_name_H-M   'P 1'
#
loop_
_entity.id
_entity.type
_entity.pdbx_description
1 polymer ?
#
loop_
_entity_poly.entity_id
_entity_poly.type
_entity_poly.pdbx_seq_one_letter_code
_entity_poly.pdbx_strand_id
1 'polypeptide(L)'
;MPRVIKHPELRREELLDHAQALFLTQGYDKASLNDVIASAGISKGAFYHYFPSKEALLEALADRFARQALAGVQDILHDPGLDPLGRLNGLLSQSRRAKIETAPEAWALFETMFRPENLVLFHRINLAASASFSPLLVKVIRQGIEDGTFRTFDPEGVADIVMQFGMATRDVVAKAIAGGSDADMEAAIEVLEKRVRLYEIALDRILGLPDGSIRIGEPGYVRTVMTARRRTSAGKAR
;
A
#
# COMPACT_ATOMS: atom_id res chain seq x y z
N MET A 1 -16.07 33.52 -22.08
CA MET A 1 -15.90 32.09 -22.44
C MET A 1 -16.93 31.28 -21.66
N PRO A 2 -17.65 30.32 -22.28
CA PRO A 2 -18.65 29.53 -21.57
C PRO A 2 -17.95 28.64 -20.54
N ARG A 3 -18.47 28.62 -19.31
CA ARG A 3 -17.97 27.77 -18.22
C ARG A 3 -18.25 26.31 -18.61
N VAL A 4 -17.23 25.58 -19.05
CA VAL A 4 -17.35 24.13 -19.26
C VAL A 4 -17.66 23.49 -17.90
N ILE A 5 -18.89 23.07 -17.71
CA ILE A 5 -19.32 22.29 -16.54
C ILE A 5 -18.70 20.91 -16.72
N LYS A 6 -17.51 20.71 -16.15
CA LYS A 6 -16.91 19.37 -16.03
C LYS A 6 -17.87 18.48 -15.24
N HIS A 7 -17.98 17.21 -15.63
CA HIS A 7 -18.77 16.22 -14.89
C HIS A 7 -18.38 16.23 -13.40
N PRO A 8 -19.35 16.14 -12.46
CA PRO A 8 -19.09 16.22 -11.02
C PRO A 8 -17.98 15.28 -10.55
N GLU A 9 -17.92 14.06 -11.10
CA GLU A 9 -16.90 13.05 -10.76
C GLU A 9 -15.48 13.47 -11.18
N LEU A 10 -15.32 14.07 -12.36
CA LEU A 10 -14.01 14.57 -12.82
C LEU A 10 -13.48 15.66 -11.88
N ARG A 11 -14.38 16.52 -11.39
CA ARG A 11 -14.00 17.57 -10.45
C ARG A 11 -13.66 17.02 -9.07
N ARG A 12 -14.36 15.98 -8.63
CA ARG A 12 -14.06 15.31 -7.37
C ARG A 12 -12.67 14.68 -7.39
N GLU A 13 -12.30 14.00 -8.48
CA GLU A 13 -10.97 13.41 -8.64
C GLU A 13 -9.87 14.47 -8.76
N GLU A 14 -10.10 15.58 -9.47
CA GLU A 14 -9.17 16.73 -9.51
C GLU A 14 -8.87 17.26 -8.11
N LEU A 15 -9.89 17.40 -7.25
CA LEU A 15 -9.70 17.84 -5.86
C LEU A 15 -8.90 16.83 -5.03
N LEU A 16 -9.07 15.53 -5.28
CA LEU A 16 -8.26 14.49 -4.64
C LEU A 16 -6.80 14.53 -5.10
N ASP A 17 -6.51 14.93 -6.34
CA ASP A 17 -5.13 15.12 -6.81
C ASP A 17 -4.43 16.26 -6.07
N HIS A 18 -5.10 17.41 -5.92
CA HIS A 18 -4.59 18.53 -5.13
C HIS A 18 -4.37 18.13 -3.65
N ALA A 19 -5.34 17.42 -3.07
CA ALA A 19 -5.25 16.93 -1.70
C ALA A 19 -4.08 15.94 -1.51
N GLN A 20 -3.92 14.99 -2.43
CA GLN A 20 -2.83 14.02 -2.42
C GLN A 20 -1.48 14.70 -2.45
N ALA A 21 -1.27 15.64 -3.38
CA ALA A 21 -0.02 16.37 -3.50
C ALA A 21 0.31 17.13 -2.19
N LEU A 22 -0.66 17.81 -1.60
CA LEU A 22 -0.48 18.56 -0.35
C LEU A 22 -0.23 17.64 0.85
N PHE A 23 -1.01 16.57 1.00
CA PHE A 23 -0.87 15.67 2.14
C PHE A 23 0.47 14.93 2.09
N LEU A 24 0.89 14.44 0.92
CA LEU A 24 2.19 13.79 0.79
C LEU A 24 3.36 14.74 1.09
N THR A 25 3.28 15.99 0.63
CA THR A 25 4.39 16.96 0.77
C THR A 25 4.47 17.63 2.14
N GLN A 26 3.33 18.00 2.73
CA GLN A 26 3.29 18.77 3.97
C GLN A 26 2.94 17.90 5.19
N GLY A 27 2.41 16.71 4.97
CA GLY A 27 1.76 15.90 5.99
C GLY A 27 0.28 16.25 6.16
N TYR A 28 -0.50 15.27 6.61
CA TYR A 28 -1.94 15.45 6.82
C TYR A 28 -2.21 16.58 7.81
N ASP A 29 -1.53 16.64 8.95
CA ASP A 29 -1.86 17.58 10.02
C ASP A 29 -1.64 19.05 9.62
N LYS A 30 -0.58 19.33 8.85
CA LYS A 30 -0.19 20.70 8.46
C LYS A 30 -1.02 21.25 7.30
N ALA A 31 -1.42 20.41 6.34
CA ALA A 31 -2.21 20.84 5.20
C ALA A 31 -3.63 21.24 5.63
N SER A 32 -4.17 22.34 5.11
CA SER A 32 -5.54 22.79 5.39
C SER A 32 -6.47 22.61 4.19
N LEU A 33 -7.79 22.61 4.44
CA LEU A 33 -8.77 22.66 3.35
C LEU A 33 -8.60 23.92 2.49
N ASN A 34 -8.18 25.04 3.08
CA ASN A 34 -7.95 26.27 2.34
C ASN A 34 -6.77 26.14 1.38
N ASP A 35 -5.73 25.38 1.73
CA ASP A 35 -4.59 25.12 0.84
C ASP A 35 -5.05 24.30 -0.38
N VAL A 36 -5.90 23.29 -0.17
CA VAL A 36 -6.49 22.49 -1.24
C VAL A 36 -7.37 23.34 -2.15
N ILE A 37 -8.24 24.18 -1.56
CA ILE A 37 -9.13 25.10 -2.29
C ILE A 37 -8.32 26.08 -3.14
N ALA A 38 -7.28 26.68 -2.55
CA ALA A 38 -6.41 27.62 -3.23
C ALA A 38 -5.64 26.94 -4.36
N SER A 39 -5.09 25.75 -4.11
CA SER A 39 -4.36 24.96 -5.11
C SER A 39 -5.25 24.55 -6.29
N ALA A 40 -6.50 24.18 -6.01
CA ALA A 40 -7.48 23.79 -7.03
C ALA A 40 -8.12 24.96 -7.78
N GLY A 41 -7.91 26.20 -7.33
CA GLY A 41 -8.45 27.40 -7.97
C GLY A 41 -9.99 27.46 -7.97
N ILE A 42 -10.65 26.87 -6.97
CA ILE A 42 -12.12 26.88 -6.85
C ILE A 42 -12.61 27.72 -5.67
N SER A 43 -13.90 28.08 -5.69
CA SER A 43 -14.51 28.77 -4.54
C SER A 43 -14.71 27.83 -3.35
N LYS A 44 -14.69 28.37 -2.13
CA LYS A 44 -15.00 27.64 -0.90
C LYS A 44 -16.33 26.88 -0.98
N GLY A 45 -17.41 27.55 -1.38
CA GLY A 45 -18.73 26.91 -1.53
C GLY A 45 -18.75 25.73 -2.51
N ALA A 46 -18.02 25.85 -3.62
CA ALA A 46 -17.88 24.75 -4.59
C ALA A 46 -17.11 23.56 -4.00
N PHE A 47 -16.10 23.79 -3.15
CA PHE A 47 -15.36 22.71 -2.49
C PHE A 47 -16.22 21.92 -1.51
N TYR A 48 -16.94 22.62 -0.62
CA TYR A 48 -17.78 21.99 0.40
C TYR A 48 -18.97 21.21 -0.19
N HIS A 49 -19.30 21.40 -1.47
CA HIS A 49 -20.23 20.53 -2.19
C HIS A 49 -19.68 19.11 -2.39
N TYR A 50 -18.36 18.95 -2.52
CA TYR A 50 -17.70 17.65 -2.71
C TYR A 50 -17.20 17.03 -1.41
N PHE A 51 -16.59 17.85 -0.53
CA PHE A 51 -15.97 17.39 0.69
C PHE A 51 -16.42 18.26 1.88
N PRO A 52 -17.24 17.74 2.79
CA PRO A 52 -17.75 18.51 3.91
C PRO A 52 -16.70 18.80 4.98
N SER A 53 -15.62 18.00 5.03
CA SER A 53 -14.54 18.13 6.02
C SER A 53 -13.20 17.64 5.47
N LYS A 54 -12.13 17.90 6.23
CA LYS A 54 -10.77 17.42 5.93
C LYS A 54 -10.68 15.91 6.12
N GLU A 55 -11.42 15.38 7.08
CA GLU A 55 -11.56 13.96 7.36
C GLU A 55 -12.24 13.24 6.19
N ALA A 56 -13.34 13.80 5.66
CA ALA A 56 -14.03 13.22 4.50
C ALA A 56 -13.16 13.23 3.24
N LEU A 57 -12.32 14.27 3.07
CA LEU A 57 -11.32 14.32 2.00
C LEU A 57 -10.24 13.23 2.17
N LEU A 58 -9.78 13.03 3.41
CA LEU A 58 -8.80 11.99 3.73
C LEU A 58 -9.35 10.58 3.50
N GLU A 59 -10.58 10.31 3.93
CA GLU A 59 -11.27 9.04 3.71
C GLU A 59 -11.41 8.75 2.21
N ALA A 60 -11.88 9.72 1.43
CA ALA A 60 -12.01 9.59 -0.01
C ALA A 60 -10.66 9.34 -0.71
N LEU A 61 -9.59 9.97 -0.22
CA LEU A 61 -8.24 9.74 -0.72
C LEU A 61 -7.74 8.33 -0.38
N ALA A 62 -7.98 7.86 0.85
CA ALA A 62 -7.64 6.51 1.28
C ALA A 62 -8.37 5.44 0.44
N ASP A 63 -9.66 5.63 0.19
CA ASP A 63 -10.46 4.77 -0.68
C ASP A 63 -9.94 4.76 -2.12
N ARG A 64 -9.46 5.89 -2.63
CA ARG A 64 -8.81 5.94 -3.95
C ARG A 64 -7.57 5.07 -4.00
N PHE A 65 -6.68 5.17 -3.01
CA PHE A 65 -5.50 4.31 -2.93
C PHE A 65 -5.88 2.82 -2.80
N ALA A 66 -6.88 2.49 -1.99
CA ALA A 66 -7.36 1.12 -1.84
C ALA A 66 -7.92 0.56 -3.15
N ARG A 67 -8.73 1.34 -3.89
CA ARG A 67 -9.26 0.97 -5.21
C ARG A 67 -8.13 0.74 -6.22
N GLN A 68 -7.12 1.61 -6.24
CA GLN A 68 -5.97 1.47 -7.14
C GLN A 68 -5.16 0.21 -6.83
N ALA A 69 -4.92 -0.08 -5.54
CA ALA A 69 -4.26 -1.31 -5.12
C ALA A 69 -5.07 -2.55 -5.53
N LEU A 70 -6.39 -2.51 -5.32
CA LEU A 70 -7.29 -3.61 -5.67
C LEU A 70 -7.34 -3.86 -7.18
N ALA A 71 -7.36 -2.80 -8.00
CA ALA A 71 -7.33 -2.92 -9.45
C ALA A 71 -6.08 -3.65 -9.94
N GLY A 72 -4.95 -3.48 -9.25
CA GLY A 72 -3.73 -4.23 -9.54
C GLY A 72 -3.95 -5.74 -9.44
N VAL A 73 -4.71 -6.21 -8.45
CA VAL A 73 -4.81 -7.64 -8.13
C VAL A 73 -5.92 -8.41 -8.83
N GLN A 74 -6.71 -7.75 -9.66
CA GLN A 74 -7.83 -8.38 -10.37
C GLN A 74 -7.37 -9.52 -11.28
N ASP A 75 -6.29 -9.33 -12.04
CA ASP A 75 -5.79 -10.35 -12.96
C ASP A 75 -5.37 -11.62 -12.22
N ILE A 76 -4.71 -11.49 -11.06
CA ILE A 76 -4.31 -12.63 -10.22
C ILE A 76 -5.52 -13.37 -9.66
N LEU A 77 -6.54 -12.62 -9.21
CA LEU A 77 -7.75 -13.21 -8.67
C LEU A 77 -8.54 -14.01 -9.72
N HIS A 78 -8.51 -13.57 -10.96
CA HIS A 78 -9.27 -14.15 -12.06
C HIS A 78 -8.47 -15.09 -12.97
N ASP A 79 -7.17 -15.28 -12.71
CA ASP A 79 -6.34 -16.21 -13.46
C ASP A 79 -6.80 -17.67 -13.22
N PRO A 80 -7.31 -18.38 -14.25
CA PRO A 80 -7.76 -19.76 -14.13
C PRO A 80 -6.59 -20.76 -13.98
N GLY A 81 -5.35 -20.34 -14.30
CA GLY A 81 -4.15 -21.15 -14.16
C GLY A 81 -3.57 -21.19 -12.74
N LEU A 82 -4.09 -20.37 -11.82
CA LEU A 82 -3.64 -20.32 -10.43
C LEU A 82 -4.53 -21.16 -9.52
N ASP A 83 -3.90 -22.10 -8.82
CA ASP A 83 -4.48 -22.75 -7.64
C ASP A 83 -4.56 -21.76 -6.46
N PRO A 84 -5.23 -22.11 -5.34
CA PRO A 84 -5.35 -21.19 -4.20
C PRO A 84 -4.00 -20.73 -3.61
N LEU A 85 -2.99 -21.60 -3.59
CA LEU A 85 -1.63 -21.24 -3.14
C LEU A 85 -0.97 -20.24 -4.07
N GLY A 86 -1.00 -20.47 -5.39
CA GLY A 86 -0.50 -19.57 -6.41
C GLY A 86 -1.20 -18.22 -6.37
N ARG A 87 -2.52 -18.21 -6.19
CA ARG A 87 -3.31 -16.98 -6.05
C ARG A 87 -2.94 -16.21 -4.78
N LEU A 88 -2.81 -16.88 -3.63
CA LEU A 88 -2.38 -16.26 -2.37
C LEU A 88 -0.97 -15.67 -2.50
N ASN A 89 -0.01 -16.42 -3.02
CA ASN A 89 1.34 -15.92 -3.29
C ASN A 89 1.34 -14.75 -4.29
N GLY A 90 0.47 -14.79 -5.30
CA GLY A 90 0.27 -13.69 -6.23
C GLY A 90 -0.20 -12.41 -5.52
N LEU A 91 -1.21 -12.51 -4.66
CA LEU A 91 -1.71 -11.38 -3.87
C LEU A 91 -0.65 -10.80 -2.94
N LEU A 92 0.11 -11.65 -2.24
CA LEU A 92 1.18 -11.24 -1.33
C LEU A 92 2.35 -10.57 -2.08
N SER A 93 2.68 -11.07 -3.27
CA SER A 93 3.79 -10.57 -4.08
C SER A 93 3.43 -9.43 -5.05
N GLN A 94 2.15 -9.13 -5.27
CA GLN A 94 1.76 -8.01 -6.14
C GLN A 94 2.15 -6.65 -5.56
N SER A 95 1.99 -6.50 -4.24
CA SER A 95 2.53 -5.35 -3.50
C SER A 95 4.05 -5.19 -3.71
N ARG A 96 4.75 -6.27 -4.08
CA ARG A 96 6.17 -6.30 -4.45
C ARG A 96 6.41 -5.78 -5.87
N ARG A 97 5.68 -6.25 -6.89
CA ARG A 97 5.91 -5.89 -8.30
C ARG A 97 5.64 -4.41 -8.55
N ALA A 98 4.55 -3.89 -8.00
CA ALA A 98 4.19 -2.48 -8.06
C ALA A 98 5.16 -1.53 -7.32
N LYS A 99 6.13 -2.05 -6.54
CA LYS A 99 7.17 -1.24 -5.86
C LYS A 99 8.55 -1.36 -6.51
N ILE A 100 8.81 -2.45 -7.24
CA ILE A 100 10.12 -2.74 -7.85
C ILE A 100 10.14 -2.43 -9.36
N GLU A 101 9.03 -2.68 -10.07
CA GLU A 101 8.97 -2.60 -11.54
C GLU A 101 8.61 -1.18 -12.04
N THR A 102 8.03 -0.34 -11.19
CA THR A 102 7.57 1.02 -11.54
C THR A 102 8.55 2.09 -11.09
N ALA A 103 8.96 2.93 -12.04
CA ALA A 103 9.53 4.29 -12.02
C ALA A 103 10.13 4.86 -10.70
N PRO A 104 11.17 5.72 -10.79
CA PRO A 104 11.66 6.57 -9.69
C PRO A 104 10.57 7.24 -8.84
N GLU A 105 9.42 7.53 -9.45
CA GLU A 105 8.23 8.13 -8.85
C GLU A 105 7.56 7.23 -7.81
N ALA A 106 7.50 5.91 -8.02
CA ALA A 106 6.89 4.96 -7.08
C ALA A 106 7.70 4.85 -5.78
N TRP A 107 9.03 4.87 -5.90
CA TRP A 107 9.92 4.92 -4.73
C TRP A 107 9.78 6.25 -3.98
N ALA A 108 9.74 7.39 -4.69
CA ALA A 108 9.56 8.69 -4.05
C ALA A 108 8.24 8.78 -3.27
N LEU A 109 7.15 8.25 -3.85
CA LEU A 109 5.86 8.13 -3.18
C LEU A 109 5.94 7.21 -1.95
N PHE A 110 6.60 6.06 -2.08
CA PHE A 110 6.82 5.13 -0.97
C PHE A 110 7.61 5.80 0.16
N GLU A 111 8.76 6.39 -0.11
CA GLU A 111 9.57 7.08 0.90
C GLU A 111 8.75 8.16 1.62
N THR A 112 8.01 8.95 0.84
CA THR A 112 7.14 10.02 1.36
C THR A 112 6.07 9.46 2.30
N MET A 113 5.41 8.36 1.92
CA MET A 113 4.35 7.74 2.72
C MET A 113 4.84 7.24 4.09
N PHE A 114 6.10 6.85 4.21
CA PHE A 114 6.68 6.33 5.45
C PHE A 114 7.33 7.42 6.33
N ARG A 115 7.27 8.68 5.92
CA ARG A 115 7.66 9.82 6.77
C ARG A 115 6.72 9.95 7.98
N PRO A 116 7.19 10.41 9.14
CA PRO A 116 6.36 10.55 10.35
C PRO A 116 5.09 11.38 10.12
N GLU A 117 5.18 12.44 9.32
CA GLU A 117 4.08 13.38 9.04
C GLU A 117 2.93 12.73 8.24
N ASN A 118 3.18 11.58 7.62
CA ASN A 118 2.21 10.83 6.82
C ASN A 118 1.62 9.62 7.56
N LEU A 119 1.88 9.47 8.87
CA LEU A 119 1.35 8.37 9.68
C LEU A 119 -0.19 8.25 9.59
N VAL A 120 -0.90 9.38 9.71
CA VAL A 120 -2.37 9.40 9.68
C VAL A 120 -2.90 8.94 8.30
N LEU A 121 -2.30 9.47 7.22
CA LEU A 121 -2.64 9.08 5.85
C LEU A 121 -2.37 7.60 5.61
N PHE A 122 -1.17 7.12 5.99
CA PHE A 122 -0.81 5.70 5.89
C PHE A 122 -1.81 4.82 6.64
N HIS A 123 -2.16 5.18 7.86
CA HIS A 123 -3.10 4.41 8.67
C HIS A 123 -4.49 4.32 8.01
N ARG A 124 -5.03 5.45 7.49
CA ARG A 124 -6.32 5.45 6.78
C ARG A 124 -6.28 4.62 5.50
N ILE A 125 -5.20 4.70 4.73
CA ILE A 125 -5.00 3.87 3.54
C ILE A 125 -5.01 2.38 3.93
N ASN A 126 -4.31 2.00 4.99
CA ASN A 126 -4.27 0.59 5.42
C ASN A 126 -5.64 0.10 5.91
N LEU A 127 -6.42 0.94 6.60
CA LEU A 127 -7.79 0.60 6.99
C LEU A 127 -8.69 0.37 5.77
N ALA A 128 -8.68 1.31 4.80
CA ALA A 128 -9.47 1.20 3.58
C ALA A 128 -9.03 -0.01 2.72
N ALA A 129 -7.71 -0.25 2.64
CA ALA A 129 -7.16 -1.41 1.96
C ALA A 129 -7.58 -2.71 2.66
N SER A 130 -7.49 -2.79 3.99
CA SER A 130 -7.92 -3.97 4.75
C SER A 130 -9.39 -4.30 4.52
N ALA A 131 -10.26 -3.29 4.59
CA ALA A 131 -11.69 -3.46 4.33
C ALA A 131 -11.99 -4.02 2.93
N SER A 132 -11.15 -3.70 1.94
CA SER A 132 -11.31 -4.15 0.55
C SER A 132 -10.60 -5.47 0.24
N PHE A 133 -9.41 -5.69 0.81
CA PHE A 133 -8.54 -6.84 0.52
C PHE A 133 -8.84 -8.06 1.39
N SER A 134 -9.19 -7.87 2.66
CA SER A 134 -9.45 -8.98 3.59
C SER A 134 -10.51 -9.96 3.05
N PRO A 135 -11.67 -9.51 2.50
CA PRO A 135 -12.65 -10.41 1.90
C PRO A 135 -12.09 -11.26 0.75
N LEU A 136 -11.12 -10.73 0.00
CA LEU A 136 -10.49 -11.45 -1.13
C LEU A 136 -9.53 -12.51 -0.63
N LEU A 137 -8.72 -12.18 0.39
CA LEU A 137 -7.85 -13.14 1.06
C LEU A 137 -8.68 -14.28 1.67
N VAL A 138 -9.75 -13.95 2.40
CA VAL A 138 -10.68 -14.94 2.97
C VAL A 138 -11.26 -15.83 1.88
N LYS A 139 -11.68 -15.28 0.75
CA LYS A 139 -12.19 -16.07 -0.38
C LYS A 139 -11.15 -17.06 -0.89
N VAL A 140 -9.91 -16.63 -1.12
CA VAL A 140 -8.82 -17.52 -1.59
C VAL A 140 -8.49 -18.58 -0.56
N ILE A 141 -8.45 -18.23 0.73
CA ILE A 141 -8.18 -19.17 1.81
C ILE A 141 -9.29 -20.21 1.90
N ARG A 142 -10.56 -19.80 1.81
CA ARG A 142 -11.71 -20.72 1.81
C ARG A 142 -11.68 -21.68 0.63
N GLN A 143 -11.35 -21.20 -0.57
CA GLN A 143 -11.16 -22.07 -1.74
C GLN A 143 -10.07 -23.12 -1.51
N GLY A 144 -8.94 -22.73 -0.91
CA GLY A 144 -7.89 -23.68 -0.55
C GLY A 144 -8.27 -24.65 0.56
N ILE A 145 -9.22 -24.30 1.43
CA ILE A 145 -9.77 -25.25 2.42
C ILE A 145 -10.68 -26.26 1.71
N GLU A 146 -11.51 -25.80 0.77
CA GLU A 146 -12.44 -26.64 0.02
C GLU A 146 -11.73 -27.69 -0.85
N ASP A 147 -10.59 -27.35 -1.46
CA ASP A 147 -9.79 -28.28 -2.27
C ASP A 147 -8.72 -29.05 -1.48
N GLY A 148 -8.60 -28.77 -0.18
CA GLY A 148 -7.65 -29.42 0.74
C GLY A 148 -6.21 -28.89 0.69
N THR A 149 -5.93 -27.85 -0.10
CA THR A 149 -4.62 -27.18 -0.14
C THR A 149 -4.24 -26.54 1.19
N PHE A 150 -5.21 -25.94 1.89
CA PHE A 150 -5.03 -25.25 3.16
C PHE A 150 -5.80 -25.91 4.29
N ARG A 151 -5.28 -25.77 5.51
CA ARG A 151 -5.89 -26.22 6.75
C ARG A 151 -5.77 -25.13 7.79
N THR A 152 -6.88 -24.50 8.15
CA THR A 152 -7.00 -23.55 9.26
C THR A 152 -8.43 -23.59 9.81
N PHE A 153 -8.60 -23.24 11.08
CA PHE A 153 -9.92 -23.11 11.72
C PHE A 153 -10.50 -21.70 11.61
N ASP A 154 -9.70 -20.71 11.18
CA ASP A 154 -10.07 -19.29 11.18
C ASP A 154 -9.53 -18.57 9.93
N PRO A 155 -10.20 -18.68 8.77
CA PRO A 155 -9.79 -18.00 7.53
C PRO A 155 -9.72 -16.47 7.66
N GLU A 156 -10.65 -15.88 8.40
CA GLU A 156 -10.72 -14.46 8.72
C GLU A 156 -9.48 -14.01 9.51
N GLY A 157 -9.15 -14.73 10.59
CA GLY A 157 -7.97 -14.45 11.39
C GLY A 157 -6.66 -14.56 10.60
N VAL A 158 -6.57 -15.49 9.65
CA VAL A 158 -5.41 -15.56 8.74
C VAL A 158 -5.31 -14.33 7.85
N ALA A 159 -6.42 -13.89 7.27
CA ALA A 159 -6.45 -12.67 6.45
C ALA A 159 -6.02 -11.44 7.28
N ASP A 160 -6.48 -11.34 8.53
CA ASP A 160 -6.09 -10.26 9.43
C ASP A 160 -4.58 -10.29 9.76
N ILE A 161 -4.01 -11.47 10.02
CA ILE A 161 -2.56 -11.64 10.22
C ILE A 161 -1.77 -11.18 9.00
N VAL A 162 -2.23 -11.55 7.79
CA VAL A 162 -1.63 -11.11 6.53
C VAL A 162 -1.66 -9.57 6.43
N MET A 163 -2.79 -8.95 6.73
CA MET A 163 -2.91 -7.48 6.67
C MET A 163 -2.04 -6.78 7.73
N GLN A 164 -1.91 -7.37 8.92
CA GLN A 164 -1.08 -6.81 10.01
C GLN A 164 0.41 -6.84 9.70
N PHE A 165 0.90 -7.77 8.88
CA PHE A 165 2.30 -7.82 8.47
C PHE A 165 2.78 -6.49 7.86
N GLY A 166 1.98 -5.91 6.96
CA GLY A 166 2.28 -4.63 6.32
C GLY A 166 2.43 -3.49 7.33
N MET A 167 1.58 -3.45 8.36
CA MET A 167 1.69 -2.47 9.44
C MET A 167 2.90 -2.75 10.34
N ALA A 168 3.15 -4.02 10.69
CA ALA A 168 4.20 -4.41 11.61
C ALA A 168 5.61 -4.01 11.13
N THR A 169 5.82 -3.96 9.81
CA THR A 169 7.11 -3.56 9.20
C THR A 169 7.30 -2.05 9.09
N ARG A 170 6.23 -1.26 9.25
CA ARG A 170 6.25 0.20 9.03
C ARG A 170 7.30 0.93 9.86
N ASP A 171 7.34 0.67 11.16
CA ASP A 171 8.22 1.42 12.06
C ASP A 171 9.70 1.17 11.78
N VAL A 172 10.04 -0.02 11.29
CA VAL A 172 11.41 -0.35 10.87
C VAL A 172 11.79 0.47 9.64
N VAL A 173 10.90 0.54 8.65
CA VAL A 173 11.10 1.35 7.43
C VAL A 173 11.15 2.84 7.76
N ALA A 174 10.23 3.33 8.59
CA ALA A 174 10.15 4.74 8.97
C ALA A 174 11.41 5.20 9.73
N LYS A 175 11.92 4.37 10.66
CA LYS A 175 13.19 4.64 11.36
C LYS A 175 14.38 4.71 10.40
N ALA A 176 14.45 3.80 9.44
CA ALA A 176 15.51 3.79 8.43
C ALA A 176 15.49 5.06 7.57
N ILE A 177 14.30 5.48 7.12
CA ILE A 177 14.11 6.71 6.33
C ILE A 177 14.47 7.95 7.15
N ALA A 178 14.08 7.99 8.43
CA ALA A 178 14.36 9.13 9.31
C ALA A 178 15.85 9.24 9.66
N GLY A 179 16.55 8.12 9.87
CA GLY A 179 18.00 8.11 10.14
C GLY A 179 18.81 8.49 8.90
N GLY A 180 18.39 8.03 7.72
CA GLY A 180 18.89 8.48 6.42
C GLY A 180 20.32 8.04 6.08
N SER A 181 21.03 7.36 6.99
CA SER A 181 22.37 6.81 6.74
C SER A 181 22.32 5.43 6.10
N ASP A 182 23.41 5.02 5.43
CA ASP A 182 23.53 3.67 4.88
C ASP A 182 23.52 2.59 5.98
N ALA A 183 24.04 2.90 7.16
CA ALA A 183 24.02 1.99 8.31
C ALA A 183 22.59 1.75 8.82
N ASP A 184 21.74 2.80 8.87
CA ASP A 184 20.34 2.67 9.27
C ASP A 184 19.55 1.81 8.28
N MET A 185 19.83 1.97 6.98
CA MET A 185 19.21 1.17 5.92
C MET A 185 19.62 -0.30 5.99
N GLU A 186 20.91 -0.59 6.20
CA GLU A 186 21.38 -1.98 6.35
C GLU A 186 20.81 -2.65 7.59
N ALA A 187 20.78 -1.97 8.73
CA ALA A 187 20.16 -2.49 9.95
C ALA A 187 18.67 -2.78 9.75
N ALA A 188 17.95 -1.90 9.04
CA ALA A 188 16.55 -2.12 8.71
C ALA A 188 16.34 -3.30 7.77
N ILE A 189 17.19 -3.48 6.75
CA ILE A 189 17.14 -4.62 5.84
C ILE A 189 17.27 -5.94 6.62
N GLU A 190 18.28 -6.05 7.50
CA GLU A 190 18.47 -7.27 8.29
C GLU A 190 17.26 -7.62 9.16
N VAL A 191 16.64 -6.62 9.80
CA VAL A 191 15.44 -6.81 10.62
C VAL A 191 14.25 -7.22 9.75
N LEU A 192 14.05 -6.57 8.63
CA LEU A 192 12.94 -6.84 7.72
C LEU A 192 13.07 -8.21 7.06
N GLU A 193 14.26 -8.64 6.66
CA GLU A 193 14.50 -9.98 6.09
C GLU A 193 14.16 -11.09 7.08
N LYS A 194 14.61 -10.96 8.34
CA LYS A 194 14.25 -11.89 9.42
C LYS A 194 12.73 -11.92 9.65
N ARG A 195 12.08 -10.75 9.59
CA ARG A 195 10.64 -10.62 9.85
C ARG A 195 9.78 -11.17 8.72
N VAL A 196 10.15 -10.91 7.46
CA VAL A 196 9.51 -11.51 6.28
C VAL A 196 9.57 -13.04 6.39
N ARG A 197 10.76 -13.60 6.63
CA ARG A 197 10.95 -15.05 6.76
C ARG A 197 10.13 -15.65 7.90
N LEU A 198 10.08 -14.98 9.05
CA LEU A 198 9.24 -15.41 10.18
C LEU A 198 7.76 -15.46 9.80
N TYR A 199 7.28 -14.45 9.07
CA TYR A 199 5.89 -14.39 8.63
C TYR A 199 5.56 -15.45 7.57
N GLU A 200 6.47 -15.72 6.63
CA GLU A 200 6.30 -16.81 5.66
C GLU A 200 6.14 -18.15 6.38
N ILE A 201 7.04 -18.48 7.31
CA ILE A 201 6.97 -19.71 8.11
C ILE A 201 5.70 -19.76 8.97
N ALA A 202 5.30 -18.63 9.57
CA ALA A 202 4.09 -18.58 10.37
C ALA A 202 2.84 -18.85 9.52
N LEU A 203 2.74 -18.23 8.34
CA LEU A 203 1.63 -18.43 7.41
C LEU A 203 1.60 -19.86 6.86
N ASP A 204 2.76 -20.44 6.51
CA ASP A 204 2.88 -21.84 6.10
C ASP A 204 2.24 -22.75 7.15
N ARG A 205 2.66 -22.59 8.41
CA ARG A 205 2.19 -23.44 9.51
C ARG A 205 0.73 -23.22 9.86
N ILE A 206 0.26 -21.97 9.86
CA ILE A 206 -1.14 -21.63 10.14
C ILE A 206 -2.07 -22.19 9.05
N LEU A 207 -1.60 -22.26 7.80
CA LEU A 207 -2.34 -22.84 6.67
C LEU A 207 -2.09 -24.35 6.48
N GLY A 208 -1.29 -24.99 7.33
CA GLY A 208 -0.98 -26.42 7.25
C GLY A 208 -0.16 -26.82 6.01
N LEU A 209 0.66 -25.90 5.52
CA LEU A 209 1.57 -26.04 4.39
C LEU A 209 2.99 -26.42 4.85
N PRO A 210 3.81 -27.03 3.98
CA PRO A 210 5.26 -27.15 4.21
C PRO A 210 5.95 -25.78 4.27
N ASP A 211 6.95 -25.64 5.15
CA ASP A 211 7.78 -24.43 5.23
C ASP A 211 8.39 -24.09 3.84
N GLY A 212 8.22 -22.85 3.37
CA GLY A 212 8.66 -22.35 2.07
C GLY A 212 7.59 -22.34 0.96
N SER A 213 6.33 -22.67 1.30
CA SER A 213 5.21 -22.63 0.35
C SER A 213 4.74 -21.20 0.09
N ILE A 214 4.57 -20.42 1.16
CA ILE A 214 4.28 -18.99 1.13
C ILE A 214 5.56 -18.20 0.85
N ARG A 215 5.47 -17.26 -0.11
CA ARG A 215 6.58 -16.40 -0.52
C ARG A 215 6.10 -14.96 -0.63
N ILE A 216 6.37 -14.18 0.41
CA ILE A 216 6.07 -12.74 0.45
C ILE A 216 7.07 -11.99 -0.45
N GLY A 217 8.31 -12.47 -0.56
CA GLY A 217 9.29 -11.93 -1.50
C GLY A 217 10.35 -12.96 -1.90
N GLU A 218 10.95 -12.76 -3.07
CA GLU A 218 12.16 -13.52 -3.45
C GLU A 218 13.34 -13.16 -2.53
N PRO A 219 14.33 -14.05 -2.36
CA PRO A 219 15.57 -13.72 -1.66
C PRO A 219 16.17 -12.40 -2.19
N GLY A 220 16.48 -11.46 -1.29
CA GLY A 220 16.98 -10.13 -1.64
C GLY A 220 15.92 -9.10 -2.04
N TYR A 221 14.62 -9.44 -1.97
CA TYR A 221 13.50 -8.52 -2.20
C TYR A 221 13.57 -7.29 -1.29
N VAL A 222 13.69 -7.52 0.02
CA VAL A 222 13.74 -6.46 1.03
C VAL A 222 14.86 -5.48 0.72
N ARG A 223 16.07 -5.99 0.45
CA ARG A 223 17.23 -5.20 0.04
C ARG A 223 16.96 -4.41 -1.23
N THR A 224 16.36 -5.02 -2.25
CA THR A 224 16.06 -4.37 -3.53
C THR A 224 15.11 -3.19 -3.35
N VAL A 225 14.05 -3.38 -2.56
CA VAL A 225 13.12 -2.29 -2.22
C VAL A 225 13.86 -1.22 -1.43
N MET A 226 14.46 -1.56 -0.29
CA MET A 226 15.09 -0.59 0.61
C MET A 226 16.25 0.19 -0.02
N THR A 227 16.92 -0.37 -1.04
CA THR A 227 18.03 0.28 -1.75
C THR A 227 17.65 0.89 -3.10
N ALA A 228 16.37 0.86 -3.51
CA ALA A 228 15.92 1.36 -4.80
C ALA A 228 16.36 2.81 -5.07
N ARG A 229 16.44 3.65 -4.01
CA ARG A 229 17.01 5.01 -4.03
C ARG A 229 18.39 5.11 -4.71
N ARG A 230 19.25 4.10 -4.57
CA ARG A 230 20.64 4.09 -5.07
C ARG A 230 20.73 3.95 -6.58
N ARG A 231 19.76 3.28 -7.23
CA ARG A 231 19.74 3.15 -8.71
C ARG A 231 19.43 4.47 -9.41
N THR A 232 18.72 5.36 -8.73
CA THR A 232 18.31 6.67 -9.25
C THR A 232 19.35 7.78 -9.09
N SER A 233 20.21 7.73 -8.07
CA SER A 233 21.29 8.71 -7.89
C SER A 233 22.53 8.38 -8.74
N ALA A 234 22.82 7.09 -8.96
CA ALA A 234 23.91 6.65 -9.84
C ALA A 234 23.65 6.90 -11.34
N GLY A 235 22.39 7.08 -11.74
CA GLY A 235 22.01 7.40 -13.13
C GLY A 235 22.05 8.89 -13.50
N LYS A 236 22.29 9.79 -12.54
CA LYS A 236 22.45 11.24 -12.79
C LYS A 236 23.91 11.70 -12.84
N ALA A 237 24.86 10.76 -12.78
CA ALA A 237 26.29 10.99 -12.93
C ALA A 237 26.83 10.26 -14.17
N ARG A 238 26.28 10.58 -15.35
CA ARG A 238 26.91 10.34 -16.65
C ARG A 238 26.50 11.43 -17.62
#